data_AF-A0A6H0ITR7-F1
#
_entry.id   AF-A0A6H0ITR7-F1
#
_cell.length_a   1.000
_cell.length_b   1.000
_cell.length_c   1.000
_cell.angle_alpha   90.00
_cell.angle_beta   90.00
_cell.angle_gamma   90.00
#
_symmetry.space_group_name_H-M   'P 1'
#
loop_
_entity.id
_entity.type
_entity.pdbx_description
1 polymer ?
#
loop_
_entity_poly.entity_id
_entity_poly.type
_entity_poly.pdbx_seq_one_letter_code
_entity_poly.pdbx_strand_id
1 'polypeptide(L)'
;MIRDVFAALHADVHGLADPTGTTGGARVGDLKRWLQSLPLAHATGAAERLLARTEELNAAKLSASRRVTLLRNLDPAAEQILGQLHESYRQGAHPMPESARQQLQMALALMETLVRGYRLAHAASRRGSRTARLASARILHYGGLALQESHLTHMSPPPGLWALLHEHGLEAGLRRASLRYRQLLLAAASNPWGLTSTDVAGVYQQAGRLAHRLRLIATDKAGDDTLAIAVTSDNGPMPLRVIGHPDQRAAAVDPQPLLRTLRRELKASTRRWPWGRPLPEDTRRRLRAIEAGLAKSAPRHYRRRQASGEAELVAGLTRIHRTLTGDPVTPRVAEFQARSPRGVHSEADVWNLVFPAEDLLEKYDVHNEEQRPATGQPPPATEAVSTRWNMVDRSAGGYRVQAEGVGAGSFRVGELILIREHLEGQELAWELGVMRWLRHHRGEQMEAGVQVVSPCPEPVQVRGEGINERLTAPFGALMTPPIPRLGIAATILIPPLELAAGRPLWLQTARGPSPLTLRECTERQSGYCRYTFARDTGSGAAGAS
;
A
#
# COMPACT_ATOMS: atom_id res chain seq x y z
N MET A 1 9.39 21.91 13.87
CA MET A 1 9.70 23.16 13.11
C MET A 1 9.74 22.87 11.59
N ILE A 2 8.80 22.06 11.06
CA ILE A 2 8.63 21.74 9.62
C ILE A 2 7.12 21.72 9.38
N ARG A 3 6.45 22.86 9.62
CA ARG A 3 4.98 22.94 9.49
C ARG A 3 4.52 23.55 8.16
N ASP A 4 5.44 24.18 7.40
CA ASP A 4 5.12 24.92 6.17
C ASP A 4 6.05 24.66 4.98
N VAL A 5 6.76 23.51 4.92
CA VAL A 5 7.68 23.24 3.80
C VAL A 5 6.94 23.08 2.44
N PHE A 6 5.67 22.65 2.46
CA PHE A 6 4.90 22.32 1.26
C PHE A 6 4.14 23.49 0.60
N ALA A 7 4.18 24.71 1.15
CA ALA A 7 3.67 25.89 0.46
C ALA A 7 4.56 26.30 -0.73
N ALA A 8 5.78 25.75 -0.81
CA ALA A 8 6.81 26.13 -1.78
C ALA A 8 6.57 25.60 -3.20
N LEU A 9 5.72 24.58 -3.41
CA LEU A 9 5.30 24.16 -4.75
C LEU A 9 4.52 25.26 -5.50
N HIS A 10 3.97 26.24 -4.80
CA HIS A 10 3.24 27.37 -5.40
C HIS A 10 4.01 28.70 -5.36
N ALA A 11 5.24 28.71 -4.83
CA ALA A 11 6.03 29.93 -4.72
C ALA A 11 6.45 30.46 -6.11
N ASP A 12 6.36 31.77 -6.29
CA ASP A 12 6.58 32.47 -7.55
C ASP A 12 8.00 32.21 -8.08
N VAL A 13 8.07 31.54 -9.24
CA VAL A 13 9.32 31.05 -9.84
C VAL A 13 10.02 32.17 -10.65
N HIS A 14 9.34 33.30 -10.87
CA HIS A 14 9.75 34.34 -11.81
C HIS A 14 10.75 35.36 -11.24
N GLY A 15 10.86 35.52 -9.92
CA GLY A 15 11.73 36.54 -9.29
C GLY A 15 13.20 36.15 -9.07
N LEU A 16 13.56 34.88 -9.25
CA LEU A 16 14.91 34.34 -8.93
C LEU A 16 15.69 33.84 -10.16
N ALA A 17 15.15 34.02 -11.36
CA ALA A 17 15.84 33.71 -12.61
C ALA A 17 16.75 34.89 -13.01
N ASP A 18 18.05 34.63 -13.18
CA ASP A 18 19.00 35.58 -13.77
C ASP A 18 19.20 35.23 -15.26
N PRO A 19 18.55 35.95 -16.20
CA PRO A 19 18.71 35.72 -17.63
C PRO A 19 20.04 36.27 -18.19
N THR A 20 20.76 37.12 -17.45
CA THR A 20 21.95 37.86 -17.94
C THR A 20 23.28 37.26 -17.52
N GLY A 21 23.29 36.19 -16.72
CA GLY A 21 24.43 35.26 -16.66
C GLY A 21 25.67 35.79 -15.96
N THR A 22 25.52 36.42 -14.80
CA THR A 22 26.66 36.69 -13.92
C THR A 22 27.14 35.40 -13.24
N THR A 23 28.31 34.89 -13.66
CA THR A 23 28.98 33.74 -13.08
C THR A 23 29.62 34.09 -11.74
N GLY A 24 28.90 33.92 -10.63
CA GLY A 24 29.47 34.08 -9.28
C GLY A 24 28.76 33.21 -8.25
N GLY A 25 29.52 32.42 -7.48
CA GLY A 25 29.01 31.70 -6.31
C GLY A 25 29.53 30.26 -6.18
N ALA A 26 28.79 29.27 -6.70
CA ALA A 26 29.07 27.86 -6.45
C ALA A 26 29.90 27.19 -7.56
N ARG A 27 31.11 26.72 -7.26
CA ARG A 27 31.93 25.89 -8.17
C ARG A 27 31.59 24.41 -8.04
N VAL A 28 31.55 23.68 -9.16
CA VAL A 28 31.29 22.22 -9.18
C VAL A 28 32.37 21.47 -8.39
N GLY A 29 33.63 21.90 -8.46
CA GLY A 29 34.72 21.28 -7.69
C GLY A 29 34.52 21.41 -6.17
N ASP A 30 34.05 22.57 -5.70
CA ASP A 30 33.75 22.80 -4.29
C ASP A 30 32.58 21.94 -3.83
N LEU A 31 31.55 21.82 -4.69
CA LEU A 31 30.40 20.96 -4.41
C LEU A 31 30.80 19.49 -4.32
N LYS A 32 31.66 19.00 -5.21
CA LYS A 32 32.15 17.61 -5.16
C LYS A 32 32.96 17.32 -3.89
N ARG A 33 33.81 18.25 -3.47
CA ARG A 33 34.56 18.12 -2.20
C ARG A 33 33.61 18.13 -1.01
N TRP A 34 32.60 18.99 -1.02
CA TRP A 34 31.57 19.00 0.03
C TRP A 34 30.78 17.68 0.07
N LEU A 35 30.40 17.11 -1.08
CA LEU A 35 29.71 15.82 -1.15
C LEU A 35 30.51 14.68 -0.49
N GLN A 36 31.84 14.68 -0.63
CA GLN A 36 32.73 13.71 0.04
C GLN A 36 32.73 13.84 1.57
N SER A 37 32.34 15.00 2.10
CA SER A 37 32.23 15.24 3.54
C SER A 37 30.88 14.84 4.15
N LEU A 38 29.91 14.41 3.33
CA LEU A 38 28.58 14.04 3.83
C LEU A 38 28.67 12.77 4.71
N PRO A 39 28.02 12.77 5.89
CA PRO A 39 28.01 11.61 6.78
C PRO A 39 27.02 10.55 6.26
N LEU A 40 27.32 9.91 5.13
CA LEU A 40 26.42 8.96 4.45
C LEU A 40 26.10 7.68 5.26
N ALA A 41 26.76 7.46 6.40
CA ALA A 41 26.40 6.45 7.38
C ALA A 41 25.21 6.85 8.26
N HIS A 42 24.92 8.16 8.37
CA HIS A 42 23.85 8.73 9.18
C HIS A 42 22.83 9.43 8.27
N ALA A 43 21.87 8.67 7.74
CA ALA A 43 20.91 9.14 6.73
C ALA A 43 20.23 10.47 7.10
N THR A 44 19.74 10.62 8.33
CA THR A 44 19.06 11.84 8.79
C THR A 44 19.98 13.06 8.75
N GLY A 45 21.17 12.98 9.33
CA GLY A 45 22.12 14.10 9.34
C GLY A 45 22.66 14.43 7.94
N ALA A 46 22.81 13.42 7.08
CA ALA A 46 23.16 13.63 5.68
C ALA A 46 22.02 14.33 4.90
N ALA A 47 20.77 13.95 5.17
CA ALA A 47 19.59 14.55 4.56
C ALA A 47 19.43 16.02 4.96
N GLU A 48 19.61 16.37 6.24
CA GLU A 48 19.56 17.75 6.73
C GLU A 48 20.60 18.64 6.03
N ARG A 49 21.84 18.17 5.93
CA ARG A 49 22.92 18.89 5.24
C ARG A 49 22.64 19.05 3.75
N LEU A 50 22.09 18.01 3.11
CA LEU A 50 21.75 18.05 1.69
C LEU A 50 20.57 18.97 1.40
N LEU A 51 19.56 18.97 2.28
CA LEU A 51 18.42 19.87 2.20
C LEU A 51 18.89 21.31 2.30
N ALA A 52 19.65 21.67 3.33
CA ALA A 52 20.20 23.01 3.51
C ALA A 52 21.04 23.45 2.29
N ARG A 53 21.91 22.57 1.79
CA ARG A 53 22.73 22.89 0.61
C ARG A 53 21.89 23.08 -0.65
N THR A 54 20.81 22.33 -0.81
CA THR A 54 19.91 22.48 -1.96
C THR A 54 19.10 23.78 -1.84
N GLU A 55 18.70 24.19 -0.64
CA GLU A 55 18.05 25.48 -0.38
C GLU A 55 18.97 26.67 -0.71
N GLU A 56 20.24 26.61 -0.31
CA GLU A 56 21.24 27.62 -0.68
C GLU A 56 21.37 27.75 -2.21
N LEU A 57 21.42 26.62 -2.92
CA LEU A 57 21.43 26.62 -4.38
C LEU A 57 20.15 27.22 -4.95
N ASN A 58 18.99 26.90 -4.37
CA ASN A 58 17.69 27.43 -4.79
C ASN A 58 17.59 28.95 -4.61
N ALA A 59 18.18 29.50 -3.55
CA ALA A 59 18.23 30.93 -3.29
C ALA A 59 19.28 31.67 -4.16
N ALA A 60 20.33 30.99 -4.60
CA ALA A 60 21.39 31.60 -5.40
C ALA A 60 20.89 32.03 -6.80
N LYS A 61 21.36 33.19 -7.28
CA LYS A 61 21.17 33.65 -8.66
C LYS A 61 22.06 32.83 -9.59
N LEU A 62 21.45 31.91 -10.35
CA LEU A 62 22.16 30.96 -11.22
C LEU A 62 21.45 30.87 -12.57
N SER A 63 22.24 30.79 -13.65
CA SER A 63 21.69 30.45 -14.97
C SER A 63 21.09 29.04 -14.96
N ALA A 64 20.09 28.80 -15.82
CA ALA A 64 19.40 27.52 -15.90
C ALA A 64 20.36 26.33 -16.10
N SER A 65 21.31 26.45 -17.03
CA SER A 65 22.31 25.41 -17.31
C SER A 65 23.20 25.14 -16.11
N ARG A 66 23.63 26.19 -15.41
CA ARG A 66 24.47 26.05 -14.21
C ARG A 66 23.72 25.39 -13.06
N ARG A 67 22.46 25.79 -12.84
CA ARG A 67 21.60 25.20 -11.81
C ARG A 67 21.39 23.70 -12.05
N VAL A 68 21.01 23.28 -13.26
CA VAL A 68 20.89 21.85 -13.61
C VAL A 68 22.22 21.13 -13.38
N THR A 69 23.34 21.72 -13.76
CA THR A 69 24.67 21.11 -13.58
C THR A 69 24.97 20.85 -12.10
N LEU A 70 24.72 21.83 -11.23
CA LEU A 70 24.96 21.69 -9.80
C LEU A 70 24.02 20.66 -9.16
N LEU A 71 22.71 20.75 -9.41
CA LEU A 71 21.73 19.80 -8.88
C LEU A 71 22.01 18.36 -9.33
N ARG A 72 22.42 18.15 -10.58
CA ARG A 72 22.78 16.80 -11.07
C ARG A 72 23.99 16.18 -10.38
N ASN A 73 24.88 16.98 -9.79
CA ASN A 73 25.96 16.44 -8.96
C ASN A 73 25.44 16.00 -7.58
N LEU A 74 24.30 16.55 -7.11
CA LEU A 74 23.64 16.12 -5.88
C LEU A 74 22.83 14.84 -6.06
N ASP A 75 22.31 14.57 -7.27
CA ASP A 75 21.39 13.44 -7.53
C ASP A 75 21.86 12.10 -6.92
N PRO A 76 23.12 11.64 -7.09
CA PRO A 76 23.52 10.33 -6.57
C PRO A 76 23.49 10.26 -5.04
N ALA A 77 23.93 11.32 -4.36
CA ALA A 77 23.88 11.40 -2.91
C ALA A 77 22.42 11.50 -2.42
N ALA A 78 21.58 12.27 -3.11
CA ALA A 78 20.15 12.35 -2.82
C ALA A 78 19.47 10.98 -2.95
N GLU A 79 19.68 10.27 -4.06
CA GLU A 79 19.10 8.96 -4.32
C GLU A 79 19.55 7.93 -3.26
N GLN A 80 20.83 7.95 -2.87
CA GLN A 80 21.35 7.09 -1.80
C GLN A 80 20.69 7.40 -0.44
N ILE A 81 20.67 8.67 -0.03
CA ILE A 81 20.09 9.09 1.26
C ILE A 81 18.60 8.77 1.32
N LEU A 82 17.85 9.05 0.24
CA LEU A 82 16.43 8.72 0.14
C LEU A 82 16.19 7.21 0.26
N GLY A 83 17.04 6.38 -0.34
CA GLY A 83 16.98 4.92 -0.20
C GLY A 83 17.21 4.45 1.24
N GLN A 84 18.14 5.06 1.98
CA GLN A 84 18.39 4.75 3.39
C GLN A 84 17.22 5.18 4.29
N LEU A 85 16.70 6.40 4.10
CA LEU A 85 15.53 6.89 4.84
C LEU A 85 14.31 6.00 4.61
N HIS A 86 14.11 5.55 3.37
CA HIS A 86 13.01 4.67 3.00
C HIS A 86 12.96 3.38 3.81
N GLU A 87 14.11 2.75 4.09
CA GLU A 87 14.14 1.48 4.82
C GLU A 87 13.54 1.60 6.23
N SER A 88 13.68 2.75 6.89
CA SER A 88 13.17 2.97 8.26
C SER A 88 11.65 3.04 8.37
N TYR A 89 10.93 3.35 7.29
CA TYR A 89 9.46 3.40 7.28
C TYR A 89 8.83 2.38 6.33
N ARG A 90 9.64 1.59 5.60
CA ARG A 90 9.19 0.54 4.67
C ARG A 90 8.46 -0.62 5.36
N GLN A 91 8.94 -1.02 6.53
CA GLN A 91 8.40 -2.15 7.32
C GLN A 91 7.81 -1.72 8.66
N GLY A 92 7.61 -0.40 8.85
CA GLY A 92 7.15 0.15 10.11
C GLY A 92 5.80 -0.43 10.54
N ALA A 93 5.65 -0.64 11.85
CA ALA A 93 4.35 -0.93 12.43
C ALA A 93 3.34 0.17 12.03
N HIS A 94 2.08 -0.20 11.85
CA HIS A 94 0.98 0.75 11.79
C HIS A 94 0.33 0.80 13.18
N PRO A 95 0.05 1.99 13.75
CA PRO A 95 0.39 3.32 13.25
C PRO A 95 1.91 3.57 13.20
N MET A 96 2.34 4.36 12.22
CA MET A 96 3.77 4.63 11.98
C MET A 96 4.41 5.29 13.22
N PRO A 97 5.52 4.75 13.75
CA PRO A 97 6.25 5.37 14.86
C PRO A 97 6.66 6.81 14.55
N GLU A 98 6.80 7.64 15.59
CA GLU A 98 7.20 9.05 15.45
C GLU A 98 8.51 9.20 14.66
N SER A 99 9.52 8.38 14.97
CA SER A 99 10.80 8.40 14.27
C SER A 99 10.67 8.08 12.77
N ALA A 100 9.85 7.08 12.41
CA ALA A 100 9.57 6.73 11.02
C ALA A 100 8.79 7.85 10.30
N ARG A 101 7.85 8.52 10.98
CA ARG A 101 7.14 9.69 10.45
C ARG A 101 8.10 10.85 10.18
N GLN A 102 9.02 11.13 11.09
CA GLN A 102 10.04 12.17 10.91
C GLN A 102 10.96 11.88 9.72
N GLN A 103 11.37 10.62 9.53
CA GLN A 103 12.18 10.23 8.38
C GLN A 103 11.42 10.34 7.04
N LEU A 104 10.14 9.97 7.01
CA LEU A 104 9.28 10.20 5.85
C LEU A 104 9.16 11.70 5.54
N GLN A 105 8.93 12.53 6.56
CA GLN A 105 8.85 13.99 6.38
C GLN A 105 10.15 14.55 5.82
N MET A 106 11.30 14.11 6.32
CA MET A 106 12.62 14.50 5.80
C MET A 106 12.82 14.07 4.34
N ALA A 107 12.42 12.84 3.98
CA ALA A 107 12.51 12.35 2.62
C ALA A 107 11.64 13.19 1.67
N LEU A 108 10.39 13.47 2.04
CA LEU A 108 9.49 14.30 1.24
C LEU A 108 10.00 15.74 1.10
N ALA A 109 10.52 16.34 2.17
CA ALA A 109 11.10 17.68 2.16
C ALA A 109 12.31 17.76 1.21
N LEU A 110 13.21 16.77 1.27
CA LEU A 110 14.37 16.72 0.37
C LEU A 110 13.93 16.59 -1.10
N MET A 111 12.97 15.71 -1.40
CA MET A 111 12.43 15.55 -2.76
C MET A 111 11.80 16.85 -3.26
N GLU A 112 11.03 17.54 -2.42
CA GLU A 112 10.40 18.83 -2.78
C GLU A 112 11.46 19.91 -3.06
N THR A 113 12.47 20.06 -2.20
CA THR A 113 13.53 21.05 -2.38
C THR A 113 14.33 20.80 -3.65
N LEU A 114 14.58 19.54 -4.03
CA LEU A 114 15.18 19.17 -5.31
C LEU A 114 14.25 19.50 -6.49
N VAL A 115 12.97 19.16 -6.40
CA VAL A 115 11.95 19.52 -7.40
C VAL A 115 11.92 21.03 -7.62
N ARG A 116 11.91 21.83 -6.55
CA ARG A 116 11.94 23.29 -6.62
C ARG A 116 13.16 23.80 -7.39
N GLY A 117 14.34 23.24 -7.10
CA GLY A 117 15.56 23.60 -7.83
C GLY A 117 15.50 23.30 -9.31
N TYR A 118 14.98 22.13 -9.70
CA TYR A 118 14.79 21.80 -11.11
C TYR A 118 13.70 22.65 -11.77
N ARG A 119 12.63 23.03 -11.06
CA ARG A 119 11.60 23.96 -11.57
C ARG A 119 12.16 25.35 -11.85
N LEU A 120 12.97 25.90 -10.95
CA LEU A 120 13.68 27.16 -11.20
C LEU A 120 14.54 27.09 -12.46
N ALA A 121 15.22 25.95 -12.67
CA ALA A 121 16.02 25.75 -13.88
C ALA A 121 15.17 25.61 -15.15
N HIS A 122 14.02 24.94 -15.05
CA HIS A 122 13.07 24.78 -16.15
C HIS A 122 12.45 26.13 -16.56
N ALA A 123 11.96 26.90 -15.59
CA ALA A 123 11.36 28.22 -15.82
C ALA A 123 12.34 29.21 -16.46
N ALA A 124 13.62 29.16 -16.08
CA ALA A 124 14.68 29.98 -16.67
C ALA A 124 15.22 29.43 -18.02
N SER A 125 14.70 28.31 -18.51
CA SER A 125 15.12 27.69 -19.77
C SER A 125 14.16 28.01 -20.91
N ARG A 126 14.70 28.15 -22.13
CA ARG A 126 13.87 28.15 -23.35
C ARG A 126 13.13 26.82 -23.48
N ARG A 127 11.83 26.88 -23.77
CA ARG A 127 10.96 25.71 -23.95
C ARG A 127 11.56 24.70 -24.93
N GLY A 128 11.55 23.43 -24.56
CA GLY A 128 12.11 22.35 -25.38
C GLY A 128 13.64 22.35 -25.52
N SER A 129 14.38 23.19 -24.79
CA SER A 129 15.84 23.09 -24.73
C SER A 129 16.30 21.79 -24.04
N ARG A 130 17.57 21.41 -24.20
CA ARG A 130 18.15 20.25 -23.48
C ARG A 130 18.05 20.45 -21.96
N THR A 131 18.31 21.66 -21.47
CA THR A 131 18.21 22.01 -20.05
C THR A 131 16.78 21.86 -19.53
N ALA A 132 15.78 22.40 -20.25
CA ALA A 132 14.37 22.23 -19.91
C ALA A 132 13.98 20.75 -19.85
N ARG A 133 14.33 19.95 -20.87
CA ARG A 133 14.02 18.51 -20.88
C ARG A 133 14.66 17.74 -19.72
N LEU A 134 15.91 18.05 -19.39
CA LEU A 134 16.61 17.43 -18.25
C LEU A 134 15.96 17.82 -16.92
N ALA A 135 15.61 19.09 -16.76
CA ALA A 135 14.90 19.57 -15.58
C ALA A 135 13.53 18.89 -15.43
N SER A 136 12.71 18.85 -16.50
CA SER A 136 11.42 18.14 -16.49
C SER A 136 11.55 16.65 -16.16
N ALA A 137 12.58 15.98 -16.69
CA ALA A 137 12.83 14.57 -16.37
C ALA A 137 13.13 14.38 -14.87
N ARG A 138 13.88 15.29 -14.25
CA ARG A 138 14.20 15.24 -12.81
C ARG A 138 13.03 15.65 -11.92
N ILE A 139 12.22 16.61 -12.34
CA ILE A 139 10.97 16.96 -11.67
C ILE A 139 10.04 15.74 -11.61
N LEU A 140 9.84 15.04 -12.74
CA LEU A 140 9.03 13.83 -12.79
C LEU A 140 9.63 12.66 -12.02
N HIS A 141 10.96 12.60 -11.88
CA HIS A 141 11.63 11.60 -11.08
C HIS A 141 11.32 11.80 -9.59
N TYR A 142 11.71 12.94 -9.01
CA TYR A 142 11.55 13.22 -7.58
C TYR A 142 10.09 13.44 -7.18
N GLY A 143 9.29 14.13 -8.01
CA GLY A 143 7.85 14.23 -7.77
C GLY A 143 7.15 12.87 -7.87
N GLY A 144 7.63 11.99 -8.77
CA GLY A 144 7.14 10.62 -8.85
C GLY A 144 7.53 9.75 -7.65
N LEU A 145 8.71 9.98 -7.06
CA LEU A 145 9.10 9.36 -5.79
C LEU A 145 8.21 9.84 -4.65
N ALA A 146 7.97 11.16 -4.53
CA ALA A 146 7.10 11.72 -3.51
C ALA A 146 5.68 11.12 -3.59
N LEU A 147 5.12 11.02 -4.80
CA LEU A 147 3.82 10.37 -5.02
C LEU A 147 3.84 8.89 -4.62
N GLN A 148 4.93 8.18 -4.92
CA GLN A 148 5.09 6.78 -4.54
C GLN A 148 5.13 6.62 -3.02
N GLU A 149 5.86 7.48 -2.30
CA GLU A 149 5.89 7.44 -0.83
C GLU A 149 4.54 7.76 -0.22
N SER A 150 3.79 8.71 -0.78
CA SER A 150 2.40 8.98 -0.39
C SER A 150 1.52 7.73 -0.51
N HIS A 151 1.60 7.01 -1.64
CA HIS A 151 0.85 5.78 -1.82
C HIS A 151 1.30 4.64 -0.89
N LEU A 152 2.61 4.46 -0.69
CA LEU A 152 3.16 3.40 0.17
C LEU A 152 2.74 3.56 1.63
N THR A 153 2.71 4.81 2.09
CA THR A 153 2.40 5.18 3.47
C THR A 153 0.92 5.50 3.69
N HIS A 154 0.10 5.40 2.64
CA HIS A 154 -1.30 5.82 2.62
C HIS A 154 -1.52 7.28 3.06
N MET A 155 -0.48 8.11 2.97
CA MET A 155 -0.55 9.56 3.22
C MET A 155 -1.00 10.29 1.95
N SER A 156 -1.85 11.30 2.11
CA SER A 156 -2.26 12.14 0.99
C SER A 156 -1.05 12.80 0.31
N PRO A 157 -1.01 12.84 -1.04
CA PRO A 157 0.07 13.52 -1.75
C PRO A 157 0.15 15.00 -1.37
N PRO A 158 1.34 15.62 -1.44
CA PRO A 158 1.47 17.05 -1.31
C PRO A 158 0.58 17.83 -2.28
N PRO A 159 -0.07 18.93 -1.84
CA PRO A 159 -0.81 19.83 -2.71
C PRO A 159 0.05 20.33 -3.86
N GLY A 160 -0.54 20.39 -5.05
CA GLY A 160 0.11 20.78 -6.30
C GLY A 160 0.98 19.70 -6.93
N LEU A 161 1.20 18.55 -6.28
CA LEU A 161 2.07 17.50 -6.83
C LEU A 161 1.51 16.91 -8.13
N TRP A 162 0.21 16.64 -8.20
CA TRP A 162 -0.38 16.10 -9.42
C TRP A 162 -0.39 17.12 -10.54
N ALA A 163 -0.75 18.38 -10.24
CA ALA A 163 -0.70 19.46 -11.20
C ALA A 163 0.71 19.60 -11.81
N LEU A 164 1.75 19.56 -10.98
CA LEU A 164 3.14 19.56 -11.40
C LEU A 164 3.49 18.36 -12.30
N LEU A 165 3.06 17.15 -11.92
CA LEU A 165 3.31 15.94 -12.68
C LEU A 165 2.61 15.98 -14.05
N HIS A 166 1.39 16.52 -14.12
CA HIS A 166 0.65 16.71 -15.37
C HIS A 166 1.36 17.69 -16.29
N GLU A 167 1.77 18.86 -15.76
CA GLU A 167 2.45 19.92 -16.50
C GLU A 167 3.72 19.39 -17.19
N HIS A 168 4.65 18.82 -16.41
CA HIS A 168 5.92 18.34 -16.96
C HIS A 168 5.78 17.00 -17.70
N GLY A 169 4.80 16.18 -17.32
CA GLY A 169 4.53 14.89 -17.94
C GLY A 169 4.00 15.01 -19.37
N LEU A 170 3.26 16.09 -19.64
CA LEU A 170 2.62 16.38 -20.91
C LEU A 170 3.30 17.50 -21.72
N GLU A 171 4.44 18.03 -21.27
CA GLU A 171 5.14 19.15 -21.93
C GLU A 171 5.41 18.92 -23.43
N ALA A 172 5.75 17.67 -23.80
CA ALA A 172 6.00 17.25 -25.18
C ALA A 172 4.72 16.83 -25.96
N GLY A 173 3.55 17.02 -25.37
CA GLY A 173 2.24 16.60 -25.88
C GLY A 173 1.88 15.14 -25.56
N LEU A 174 0.60 14.80 -25.72
CA LEU A 174 0.03 13.49 -25.32
C LEU A 174 0.78 12.28 -25.88
N ARG A 175 1.11 12.33 -27.18
CA ARG A 175 1.79 11.23 -27.89
C ARG A 175 3.21 10.97 -27.38
N ARG A 176 3.93 12.02 -26.97
CA ARG A 176 5.31 11.99 -26.49
C ARG A 176 5.41 12.22 -24.98
N ALA A 177 4.30 12.06 -24.27
CA ALA A 177 4.26 12.18 -22.82
C ALA A 177 5.32 11.28 -22.17
N SER A 178 5.92 11.77 -21.09
CA SER A 178 7.03 11.10 -20.42
C SER A 178 6.68 9.66 -19.99
N LEU A 179 7.62 8.74 -20.18
CA LEU A 179 7.45 7.35 -19.72
C LEU A 179 7.28 7.29 -18.19
N ARG A 180 8.01 8.12 -17.45
CA ARG A 180 7.85 8.22 -15.99
C ARG A 180 6.43 8.67 -15.64
N TYR A 181 5.91 9.68 -16.33
CA TYR A 181 4.54 10.14 -16.10
C TYR A 181 3.50 9.07 -16.41
N ARG A 182 3.65 8.31 -17.51
CA ARG A 182 2.76 7.17 -17.83
C ARG A 182 2.81 6.07 -16.76
N GLN A 183 3.98 5.79 -16.20
CA GLN A 183 4.12 4.88 -15.05
C GLN A 183 3.30 5.38 -13.84
N LEU A 184 3.40 6.67 -13.50
CA LEU A 184 2.67 7.25 -12.37
C LEU A 184 1.16 7.20 -12.59
N LEU A 185 0.69 7.47 -13.81
CA LEU A 185 -0.73 7.33 -14.17
C LEU A 185 -1.23 5.90 -14.01
N LEU A 186 -0.45 4.90 -14.47
CA LEU A 186 -0.80 3.49 -14.32
C LEU A 186 -0.87 3.06 -12.86
N ALA A 187 0.10 3.48 -12.04
CA ALA A 187 0.13 3.16 -10.62
C ALA A 187 -1.02 3.83 -9.87
N ALA A 188 -1.38 5.07 -10.20
CA ALA A 188 -2.53 5.74 -9.62
C ALA A 188 -3.87 5.11 -10.05
N ALA A 189 -3.98 4.70 -11.32
CA ALA A 189 -5.17 4.05 -11.84
C ALA A 189 -5.49 2.72 -11.15
N SER A 190 -4.49 2.01 -10.60
CA SER A 190 -4.70 0.73 -9.91
C SER A 190 -5.33 0.86 -8.51
N ASN A 191 -5.74 2.07 -8.10
CA ASN A 191 -6.26 2.38 -6.76
C ASN A 191 -5.29 1.98 -5.64
N PRO A 192 -4.13 2.65 -5.52
CA PRO A 192 -3.08 2.28 -4.55
C PRO A 192 -3.55 2.36 -3.09
N TRP A 193 -4.54 3.20 -2.78
CA TRP A 193 -5.13 3.31 -1.43
C TRP A 193 -5.79 2.02 -0.95
N GLY A 194 -6.12 1.10 -1.87
CA GLY A 194 -6.69 -0.21 -1.58
C GLY A 194 -5.69 -1.35 -1.71
N LEU A 195 -4.39 -1.06 -1.72
CA LEU A 195 -3.32 -2.05 -1.78
C LEU A 195 -2.44 -1.98 -0.54
N THR A 196 -1.80 -3.10 -0.20
CA THR A 196 -0.74 -3.09 0.84
C THR A 196 0.49 -2.32 0.35
N SER A 197 1.34 -1.83 1.24
CA SER A 197 2.59 -1.14 0.86
C SER A 197 3.48 -2.00 -0.06
N THR A 198 3.58 -3.31 0.21
CA THR A 198 4.29 -4.27 -0.64
C THR A 198 3.67 -4.37 -2.04
N ASP A 199 2.35 -4.39 -2.14
CA ASP A 199 1.66 -4.43 -3.44
C ASP A 199 1.74 -3.11 -4.18
N VAL A 200 1.69 -1.96 -3.49
CA VAL A 200 1.94 -0.64 -4.09
C VAL A 200 3.33 -0.61 -4.72
N ALA A 201 4.39 -0.98 -3.98
CA ALA A 201 5.76 -1.01 -4.52
C ALA A 201 5.84 -1.92 -5.77
N GLY A 202 5.22 -3.09 -5.69
CA GLY A 202 5.15 -4.03 -6.81
C GLY A 202 4.37 -3.51 -8.02
N VAL A 203 3.26 -2.79 -7.80
CA VAL A 203 2.49 -2.12 -8.85
C VAL A 203 3.33 -1.07 -9.54
N TYR A 204 4.07 -0.23 -8.80
CA TYR A 204 4.96 0.77 -9.40
C TYR A 204 6.01 0.13 -10.32
N GLN A 205 6.57 -1.01 -9.90
CA GLN A 205 7.50 -1.78 -10.72
C GLN A 205 6.84 -2.30 -12.02
N GLN A 206 5.65 -2.91 -11.93
CA GLN A 206 4.93 -3.39 -13.11
C GLN A 206 4.45 -2.25 -14.02
N ALA A 207 3.96 -1.16 -13.45
CA ALA A 207 3.58 0.06 -14.16
C ALA A 207 4.76 0.62 -14.96
N GLY A 208 5.99 0.56 -14.43
CA GLY A 208 7.19 0.98 -15.16
C GLY A 208 7.43 0.14 -16.41
N ARG A 209 7.26 -1.19 -16.32
CA ARG A 209 7.37 -2.12 -17.45
C ARG A 209 6.29 -1.87 -18.50
N LEU A 210 5.10 -1.48 -18.08
CA LEU A 210 3.92 -1.28 -18.94
C LEU A 210 3.77 0.15 -19.47
N ALA A 211 4.50 1.13 -18.91
CA ALA A 211 4.33 2.55 -19.20
C ALA A 211 4.41 2.90 -20.70
N HIS A 212 5.30 2.24 -21.44
CA HIS A 212 5.46 2.45 -22.88
C HIS A 212 4.21 2.05 -23.69
N ARG A 213 3.37 1.14 -23.17
CA ARG A 213 2.13 0.66 -23.80
C ARG A 213 0.91 1.54 -23.48
N LEU A 214 1.02 2.45 -22.50
CA LEU A 214 -0.07 3.36 -22.16
C LEU A 214 -0.24 4.42 -23.25
N ARG A 215 -1.43 4.49 -23.83
CA ARG A 215 -1.79 5.52 -24.82
C ARG A 215 -2.59 6.62 -24.15
N LEU A 216 -2.19 7.87 -24.39
CA LEU A 216 -2.94 9.05 -23.99
C LEU A 216 -3.62 9.66 -25.22
N ILE A 217 -4.89 10.00 -25.08
CA ILE A 217 -5.75 10.59 -26.10
C ILE A 217 -6.35 11.90 -25.57
N ALA A 218 -6.89 12.73 -26.47
CA ALA A 218 -7.69 13.87 -26.06
C ALA A 218 -9.08 13.39 -25.59
N THR A 219 -9.73 14.15 -24.70
CA THR A 219 -11.01 13.76 -24.08
C THR A 219 -12.17 13.73 -25.07
N ASP A 220 -12.11 14.48 -26.16
CA ASP A 220 -13.07 14.45 -27.28
C ASP A 220 -13.20 13.05 -27.93
N LYS A 221 -12.17 12.22 -27.79
CA LYS A 221 -12.10 10.85 -28.31
C LYS A 221 -12.35 9.79 -27.24
N ALA A 222 -12.68 10.19 -26.02
CA ALA A 222 -12.89 9.31 -24.88
C ALA A 222 -14.40 9.04 -24.67
N GLY A 223 -14.75 7.82 -24.28
CA GLY A 223 -16.09 7.53 -23.77
C GLY A 223 -16.22 7.91 -22.28
N ASP A 224 -17.45 8.02 -21.78
CA ASP A 224 -17.76 8.44 -20.40
C ASP A 224 -17.07 7.61 -19.30
N ASP A 225 -16.77 6.35 -19.61
CA ASP A 225 -16.12 5.39 -18.72
C ASP A 225 -14.59 5.40 -18.81
N THR A 226 -14.01 6.35 -19.54
CA THR A 226 -12.56 6.47 -19.69
C THR A 226 -11.96 7.21 -18.49
N LEU A 227 -10.76 6.81 -18.06
CA LEU A 227 -10.01 7.58 -17.07
C LEU A 227 -9.50 8.87 -17.72
N ALA A 228 -10.01 10.00 -17.25
CA ALA A 228 -9.63 11.32 -17.66
C ALA A 228 -8.57 11.92 -16.72
N ILE A 229 -7.81 12.84 -17.27
CA ILE A 229 -6.71 13.58 -16.66
C ILE A 229 -7.08 15.05 -16.82
N ALA A 230 -7.60 15.66 -15.76
CA ALA A 230 -7.78 17.10 -15.70
C ALA A 230 -6.42 17.74 -15.42
N VAL A 231 -5.76 18.21 -16.48
CA VAL A 231 -4.35 18.67 -16.46
C VAL A 231 -4.11 19.83 -15.49
N THR A 232 -5.13 20.62 -15.19
CA THR A 232 -5.10 21.72 -14.22
C THR A 232 -5.49 21.30 -12.80
N SER A 233 -5.97 20.07 -12.62
CA SER A 233 -6.37 19.55 -11.31
C SER A 233 -5.19 18.95 -10.56
N ASP A 234 -5.27 18.95 -9.24
CA ASP A 234 -4.29 18.29 -8.37
C ASP A 234 -4.69 16.85 -8.01
N ASN A 235 -5.28 16.14 -8.98
CA ASN A 235 -5.72 14.76 -8.80
C ASN A 235 -5.16 13.88 -9.91
N GLY A 236 -4.87 12.63 -9.56
CA GLY A 236 -4.51 11.60 -10.54
C GLY A 236 -5.66 11.27 -11.52
N PRO A 237 -5.45 10.27 -12.40
CA PRO A 237 -6.46 9.87 -13.38
C PRO A 237 -7.73 9.39 -12.67
N MET A 238 -8.88 9.91 -13.09
CA MET A 238 -10.19 9.57 -12.51
C MET A 238 -11.24 9.37 -13.61
N PRO A 239 -12.34 8.65 -13.36
CA PRO A 239 -13.38 8.44 -14.38
C PRO A 239 -13.92 9.77 -14.91
N LEU A 240 -14.05 9.90 -16.24
CA LEU A 240 -14.48 11.14 -16.91
C LEU A 240 -15.82 11.67 -16.37
N ARG A 241 -16.79 10.78 -16.13
CA ARG A 241 -18.07 11.13 -15.48
C ARG A 241 -17.97 11.81 -14.10
N VAL A 242 -16.86 11.61 -13.37
CA VAL A 242 -16.63 12.23 -12.05
C VAL A 242 -16.11 13.65 -12.23
N ILE A 243 -15.33 13.89 -13.29
CA ILE A 243 -14.82 15.22 -13.64
C ILE A 243 -15.94 16.09 -14.24
N GLY A 244 -16.87 15.48 -14.99
CA GLY A 244 -17.90 16.21 -15.74
C GLY A 244 -17.40 16.65 -17.11
N HIS A 245 -17.75 17.87 -17.55
CA HIS A 245 -17.23 18.49 -18.78
C HIS A 245 -15.85 19.07 -18.50
N PRO A 246 -14.75 18.41 -18.89
CA PRO A 246 -13.44 18.91 -18.55
C PRO A 246 -13.09 20.11 -19.46
N ASP A 247 -12.28 21.04 -18.94
CA ASP A 247 -11.69 22.13 -19.73
C ASP A 247 -11.04 21.62 -21.03
N GLN A 248 -10.85 22.52 -22.01
CA GLN A 248 -10.20 22.24 -23.32
C GLN A 248 -8.80 21.59 -23.23
N ARG A 249 -8.18 21.52 -22.04
CA ARG A 249 -6.85 20.93 -21.79
C ARG A 249 -6.87 19.53 -21.20
N ALA A 250 -8.01 18.85 -21.13
CA ALA A 250 -8.03 17.50 -20.56
C ALA A 250 -7.53 16.41 -21.51
N ALA A 251 -6.86 15.43 -20.92
CA ALA A 251 -6.42 14.22 -21.60
C ALA A 251 -7.20 13.02 -21.04
N ALA A 252 -7.14 11.89 -21.74
CA ALA A 252 -7.68 10.64 -21.27
C ALA A 252 -6.72 9.49 -21.54
N VAL A 253 -6.79 8.47 -20.70
CA VAL A 253 -6.07 7.22 -20.87
C VAL A 253 -6.89 6.34 -21.81
N ASP A 254 -6.35 5.91 -22.94
CA ASP A 254 -6.96 4.82 -23.69
C ASP A 254 -6.46 3.48 -23.11
N PRO A 255 -7.32 2.74 -22.39
CA PRO A 255 -6.90 1.53 -21.72
C PRO A 255 -6.88 0.33 -22.67
N GLN A 256 -7.52 0.39 -23.84
CA GLN A 256 -7.85 -0.79 -24.65
C GLN A 256 -6.64 -1.58 -25.17
N PRO A 257 -5.55 -0.95 -25.69
CA PRO A 257 -4.36 -1.68 -26.11
C PRO A 257 -3.71 -2.43 -24.94
N LEU A 258 -3.64 -1.78 -23.78
CA LEU A 258 -3.01 -2.34 -22.59
C LEU A 258 -3.87 -3.42 -21.94
N LEU A 259 -5.18 -3.20 -21.80
CA LEU A 259 -6.12 -4.20 -21.26
C LEU A 259 -6.14 -5.48 -22.06
N ARG A 260 -6.14 -5.41 -23.40
CA ARG A 260 -6.05 -6.59 -24.27
C ARG A 260 -4.78 -7.40 -24.00
N THR A 261 -3.67 -6.70 -23.75
CA THR A 261 -2.38 -7.32 -23.47
C THR A 261 -2.36 -7.96 -22.07
N LEU A 262 -2.80 -7.21 -21.04
CA LEU A 262 -2.88 -7.69 -19.66
C LEU A 262 -3.78 -8.92 -19.53
N ARG A 263 -4.98 -8.90 -20.15
CA ARG A 263 -5.91 -10.03 -20.13
C ARG A 263 -5.31 -11.28 -20.78
N ARG A 264 -4.53 -11.10 -21.84
CA ARG A 264 -3.82 -12.20 -22.51
C ARG A 264 -2.74 -12.79 -21.61
N GLU A 265 -1.91 -11.94 -21.00
CA GLU A 265 -0.85 -12.37 -20.06
C GLU A 265 -1.45 -13.08 -18.82
N LEU A 266 -2.51 -12.52 -18.23
CA LEU A 266 -3.21 -13.10 -17.08
C LEU A 266 -3.94 -14.41 -17.40
N LYS A 267 -4.44 -14.59 -18.63
CA LYS A 267 -5.02 -15.85 -19.10
C LYS A 267 -3.95 -16.89 -19.45
N ALA A 268 -2.83 -16.48 -20.06
CA ALA A 268 -1.73 -17.39 -20.38
C ALA A 268 -1.07 -17.94 -19.11
N SER A 269 -0.97 -17.12 -18.06
CA SER A 269 -0.39 -17.50 -16.76
C SER A 269 -1.19 -18.51 -15.94
N THR A 270 -2.38 -18.95 -16.39
CA THR A 270 -3.09 -20.07 -15.75
C THR A 270 -2.72 -21.42 -16.37
N ARG A 271 -1.97 -21.46 -17.48
CA ARG A 271 -1.57 -22.70 -18.14
C ARG A 271 -0.38 -23.34 -17.41
N ARG A 272 -0.44 -24.65 -17.22
CA ARG A 272 0.67 -25.46 -16.68
C ARG A 272 1.62 -25.91 -17.78
N TRP A 273 2.83 -26.31 -17.36
CA TRP A 273 3.89 -26.83 -18.20
C TRP A 273 3.40 -27.95 -19.15
N PRO A 274 3.90 -28.05 -20.40
CA PRO A 274 4.95 -27.24 -21.05
C PRO A 274 4.47 -25.95 -21.72
N TRP A 275 3.16 -25.72 -21.75
CA TRP A 275 2.51 -24.67 -22.53
C TRP A 275 2.51 -23.28 -21.86
N GLY A 276 3.11 -23.18 -20.68
CA GLY A 276 3.23 -21.96 -19.90
C GLY A 276 3.87 -22.20 -18.52
N ARG A 277 4.50 -21.15 -17.98
CA ARG A 277 4.86 -21.07 -16.56
C ARG A 277 3.85 -20.16 -15.87
N PRO A 278 3.18 -20.61 -14.80
CA PRO A 278 2.28 -19.75 -14.06
C PRO A 278 3.06 -18.57 -13.46
N LEU A 279 2.43 -17.38 -13.48
CA LEU A 279 3.03 -16.22 -12.84
C LEU A 279 3.03 -16.43 -11.32
N PRO A 280 4.06 -15.93 -10.60
CA PRO A 280 3.99 -15.83 -9.14
C PRO A 280 2.72 -15.08 -8.73
N GLU A 281 2.05 -15.56 -7.67
CA GLU A 281 0.73 -15.04 -7.26
C GLU A 281 0.76 -13.53 -6.99
N ASP A 282 1.83 -13.03 -6.37
CA ASP A 282 2.02 -11.59 -6.15
C ASP A 282 2.08 -10.79 -7.45
N THR A 283 2.77 -11.30 -8.46
CA THR A 283 2.85 -10.64 -9.77
C THR A 283 1.48 -10.64 -10.44
N ARG A 284 0.78 -11.78 -10.39
CA ARG A 284 -0.59 -11.92 -10.91
C ARG A 284 -1.54 -10.94 -10.22
N ARG A 285 -1.51 -10.83 -8.89
CA ARG A 285 -2.32 -9.90 -8.09
C ARG A 285 -2.06 -8.44 -8.45
N ARG A 286 -0.80 -8.04 -8.60
CA ARG A 286 -0.42 -6.66 -9.00
C ARG A 286 -0.87 -6.32 -10.42
N LEU A 287 -0.72 -7.25 -11.37
CA LEU A 287 -1.22 -7.06 -12.74
C LEU A 287 -2.76 -7.00 -12.78
N ARG A 288 -3.45 -7.80 -11.95
CA ARG A 288 -4.91 -7.71 -11.77
C ARG A 288 -5.35 -6.38 -11.18
N ALA A 289 -4.58 -5.79 -10.27
CA ALA A 289 -4.88 -4.46 -9.73
C ALA A 289 -4.81 -3.38 -10.83
N ILE A 290 -3.76 -3.40 -11.67
CA ILE A 290 -3.64 -2.50 -12.83
C ILE A 290 -4.77 -2.75 -13.84
N GLU A 291 -5.06 -4.01 -14.17
CA GLU A 291 -6.16 -4.37 -15.07
C GLU A 291 -7.50 -3.86 -14.55
N ALA A 292 -7.80 -4.09 -13.27
CA ALA A 292 -9.04 -3.64 -12.64
C ALA A 292 -9.15 -2.12 -12.63
N GLY A 293 -8.06 -1.40 -12.34
CA GLY A 293 -8.00 0.05 -12.39
C GLY A 293 -8.32 0.64 -13.76
N LEU A 294 -7.78 0.02 -14.82
CA LEU A 294 -7.98 0.45 -16.20
C LEU A 294 -9.33 0.01 -16.79
N ALA A 295 -9.86 -1.13 -16.35
CA ALA A 295 -11.12 -1.68 -16.84
C ALA A 295 -12.35 -1.05 -16.17
N LYS A 296 -12.17 -0.49 -14.96
CA LYS A 296 -13.27 0.05 -14.15
C LYS A 296 -13.47 1.53 -14.40
N SER A 297 -14.51 1.83 -15.16
CA SER A 297 -15.47 2.85 -14.75
C SER A 297 -16.88 2.27 -14.81
N ALA A 298 -17.16 1.07 -14.29
CA ALA A 298 -18.57 0.66 -14.17
C ALA A 298 -19.29 1.57 -13.14
N PRO A 299 -20.54 1.99 -13.37
CA PRO A 299 -21.32 2.73 -12.37
C PRO A 299 -21.42 1.91 -11.09
N ARG A 300 -21.34 2.56 -9.93
CA ARG A 300 -21.41 1.89 -8.63
C ARG A 300 -22.80 1.26 -8.47
N HIS A 301 -22.87 -0.04 -8.18
CA HIS A 301 -24.14 -0.78 -8.06
C HIS A 301 -25.04 -0.33 -6.89
N TYR A 302 -24.45 0.24 -5.83
CA TYR A 302 -25.19 0.71 -4.66
C TYR A 302 -25.06 2.21 -4.48
N ARG A 303 -26.21 2.88 -4.31
CA ARG A 303 -26.27 4.32 -4.01
C ARG A 303 -25.84 4.56 -2.56
N ARG A 304 -24.91 5.48 -2.36
CA ARG A 304 -24.51 5.94 -1.02
C ARG A 304 -25.56 6.90 -0.47
N ARG A 305 -25.87 6.74 0.81
CA ARG A 305 -26.62 7.73 1.59
C ARG A 305 -25.62 8.36 2.55
N GLN A 306 -25.68 9.69 2.69
CA GLN A 306 -24.98 10.35 3.78
C GLN A 306 -25.45 9.69 5.08
N ALA A 307 -24.48 9.39 5.93
CA ALA A 307 -24.74 8.80 7.22
C ALA A 307 -23.99 9.66 8.24
N SER A 308 -24.67 9.97 9.34
CA SER A 308 -24.12 10.73 10.46
C SER A 308 -24.30 9.87 11.71
N GLY A 309 -23.23 9.69 12.47
CA GLY A 309 -23.22 8.85 13.67
C GLY A 309 -21.83 8.27 13.94
N GLU A 310 -21.65 7.70 15.12
CA GLU A 310 -20.43 6.98 15.49
C GLU A 310 -20.55 5.50 15.12
N ALA A 311 -19.44 4.90 14.75
CA ALA A 311 -19.27 3.46 14.58
C ALA A 311 -18.12 2.99 15.46
N GLU A 312 -18.33 1.86 16.13
CA GLU A 312 -17.30 1.16 16.88
C GLU A 312 -16.63 0.13 15.98
N LEU A 313 -15.29 0.14 15.94
CA LEU A 313 -14.50 -0.75 15.11
C LEU A 313 -13.56 -1.62 15.96
N VAL A 314 -13.45 -2.90 15.59
CA VAL A 314 -12.47 -3.86 16.13
C VAL A 314 -11.71 -4.51 14.98
N ALA A 315 -10.38 -4.41 14.97
CA ALA A 315 -9.53 -4.94 13.90
C ALA A 315 -8.88 -6.27 14.27
N GLY A 316 -8.78 -7.18 13.30
CA GLY A 316 -8.00 -8.41 13.37
C GLY A 316 -8.78 -9.63 13.90
N LEU A 317 -8.59 -10.77 13.26
CA LEU A 317 -9.39 -11.99 13.48
C LEU A 317 -9.48 -12.40 14.96
N THR A 318 -8.34 -12.43 15.67
CA THR A 318 -8.28 -12.85 17.08
C THR A 318 -9.04 -11.89 18.00
N ARG A 319 -8.95 -10.57 17.75
CA ARG A 319 -9.68 -9.56 18.54
C ARG A 319 -11.17 -9.67 18.27
N ILE A 320 -11.55 -9.78 17.00
CA ILE A 320 -12.94 -9.94 16.57
C ILE A 320 -13.57 -11.18 17.20
N HIS A 321 -12.89 -12.33 17.15
CA HIS A 321 -13.38 -13.57 17.75
C HIS A 321 -13.66 -13.37 19.25
N ARG A 322 -12.72 -12.76 19.99
CA ARG A 322 -12.91 -12.46 21.43
C ARG A 322 -14.09 -11.54 21.69
N THR A 323 -14.23 -10.46 20.93
CA THR A 323 -15.36 -9.53 21.06
C THR A 323 -16.71 -10.23 20.86
N LEU A 324 -16.78 -11.20 19.94
CA LEU A 324 -18.00 -11.93 19.66
C LEU A 324 -18.29 -13.07 20.68
N THR A 325 -17.27 -13.68 21.28
CA THR A 325 -17.48 -14.73 22.31
C THR A 325 -17.65 -14.19 23.73
N GLY A 326 -17.16 -12.97 24.01
CA GLY A 326 -17.14 -12.41 25.36
C GLY A 326 -16.08 -13.03 26.28
N ASP A 327 -15.17 -13.86 25.76
CA ASP A 327 -14.16 -14.56 26.56
C ASP A 327 -13.05 -13.61 27.08
N PRO A 328 -12.80 -13.55 28.41
CA PRO A 328 -11.62 -12.91 28.96
C PRO A 328 -10.35 -13.72 28.66
N VAL A 329 -9.23 -13.02 28.49
CA VAL A 329 -7.94 -13.60 28.07
C VAL A 329 -7.39 -14.59 29.09
N THR A 330 -7.10 -15.82 28.67
CA THR A 330 -5.89 -16.52 29.14
C THR A 330 -4.87 -16.44 28.01
N PRO A 331 -3.77 -15.66 28.15
CA PRO A 331 -2.70 -15.73 27.19
C PRO A 331 -2.08 -17.10 27.42
N ARG A 332 -2.28 -18.05 26.51
CA ARG A 332 -1.33 -19.15 26.42
C ARG A 332 -0.03 -18.51 25.99
N VAL A 333 0.83 -18.23 26.96
CA VAL A 333 2.26 -18.02 26.71
C VAL A 333 2.67 -19.21 25.86
N ALA A 334 3.18 -18.94 24.65
CA ALA A 334 3.82 -20.00 23.89
C ALA A 334 5.04 -20.43 24.69
N GLU A 335 4.92 -21.52 25.45
CA GLU A 335 6.06 -22.19 26.04
C GLU A 335 6.83 -22.86 24.90
N PHE A 336 7.74 -22.12 24.30
CA PHE A 336 8.62 -22.65 23.27
C PHE A 336 9.77 -23.39 23.97
N GLN A 337 9.62 -24.71 24.17
CA GLN A 337 10.77 -25.55 24.46
C GLN A 337 11.53 -25.77 23.16
N ALA A 338 12.51 -24.92 22.88
CA ALA A 338 13.49 -25.19 21.83
C ALA A 338 14.28 -26.46 22.20
N ARG A 339 13.88 -27.61 21.66
CA ARG A 339 14.73 -28.80 21.67
C ARG A 339 15.66 -28.70 20.47
N SER A 340 16.96 -28.57 20.72
CA SER A 340 17.96 -28.87 19.69
C SER A 340 17.66 -30.28 19.16
N PRO A 341 17.56 -30.50 17.83
CA PRO A 341 17.28 -31.82 17.29
C PRO A 341 18.46 -32.74 17.64
N ARG A 342 18.35 -33.48 18.75
CA ARG A 342 19.27 -34.56 19.04
C ARG A 342 18.92 -35.72 18.11
N GLY A 343 19.78 -35.91 17.12
CA GLY A 343 20.06 -37.19 16.48
C GLY A 343 18.85 -37.93 15.89
N VAL A 344 18.42 -37.51 14.70
CA VAL A 344 17.88 -38.45 13.72
C VAL A 344 18.79 -38.39 12.50
N HIS A 345 19.93 -39.07 12.60
CA HIS A 345 20.67 -39.48 11.41
C HIS A 345 19.89 -40.65 10.81
N SER A 346 19.14 -40.41 9.73
CA SER A 346 18.85 -41.46 8.76
C SER A 346 19.08 -40.90 7.36
N GLU A 347 20.13 -41.42 6.73
CA GLU A 347 20.50 -41.44 5.31
C GLU A 347 20.13 -40.24 4.42
N ALA A 348 21.20 -39.55 4.01
CA ALA A 348 21.31 -38.59 2.91
C ALA A 348 20.33 -37.41 2.95
N ASP A 349 20.62 -36.45 3.84
CA ASP A 349 20.01 -35.13 3.79
C ASP A 349 20.48 -34.39 2.52
N VAL A 350 19.64 -34.46 1.48
CA VAL A 350 19.84 -33.86 0.16
C VAL A 350 20.13 -32.35 0.24
N TRP A 351 19.76 -31.69 1.35
CA TRP A 351 20.00 -30.27 1.59
C TRP A 351 21.46 -29.94 1.94
N ASN A 352 22.22 -30.88 2.50
CA ASN A 352 23.65 -30.70 2.80
C ASN A 352 24.55 -30.77 1.56
N LEU A 353 24.04 -31.25 0.42
CA LEU A 353 24.76 -31.28 -0.85
C LEU A 353 24.68 -29.96 -1.63
N VAL A 354 23.71 -29.11 -1.31
CA VAL A 354 23.46 -27.84 -2.03
C VAL A 354 23.97 -26.64 -1.23
N PHE A 355 23.97 -26.73 0.10
CA PHE A 355 24.46 -25.67 0.98
C PHE A 355 25.23 -26.29 2.16
N PRO A 356 26.56 -26.40 2.10
CA PRO A 356 27.35 -26.79 3.26
C PRO A 356 27.10 -25.78 4.38
N ALA A 357 26.53 -26.23 5.50
CA ALA A 357 26.22 -25.37 6.64
C ALA A 357 27.46 -24.68 7.25
N GLU A 358 28.64 -25.21 6.96
CA GLU A 358 29.95 -24.67 7.37
C GLU A 358 30.25 -23.31 6.71
N ASP A 359 29.82 -23.08 5.45
CA ASP A 359 30.06 -21.83 4.72
C ASP A 359 29.17 -20.65 5.20
N LEU A 360 28.05 -20.94 5.87
CA LEU A 360 27.09 -19.93 6.34
C LEU A 360 27.41 -19.40 7.74
N LEU A 361 28.15 -20.16 8.54
CA LEU A 361 28.50 -19.80 9.92
C LEU A 361 29.76 -18.95 10.01
N GLU A 362 30.69 -19.01 9.04
CA GLU A 362 31.90 -18.18 9.02
C GLU A 362 31.66 -16.70 8.63
N LYS A 363 30.47 -16.33 8.13
CA LYS A 363 30.16 -14.95 7.68
C LYS A 363 29.34 -14.11 8.65
N TYR A 364 28.91 -14.67 9.78
CA TYR A 364 28.22 -13.93 10.82
C TYR A 364 29.09 -13.90 12.07
N ASP A 365 30.10 -13.05 12.03
CA ASP A 365 30.90 -12.70 13.21
C ASP A 365 29.99 -12.02 14.25
N VAL A 366 29.79 -12.71 15.36
CA VAL A 366 28.89 -12.34 16.45
C VAL A 366 29.69 -11.43 17.39
N HIS A 367 29.71 -10.13 17.10
CA HIS A 367 30.17 -9.11 18.05
C HIS A 367 29.05 -8.08 18.26
N ASN A 368 27.99 -8.50 18.95
CA ASN A 368 27.04 -7.60 19.60
C ASN A 368 26.35 -8.33 20.76
N GLU A 369 27.14 -8.75 21.76
CA GLU A 369 26.61 -9.39 22.98
C GLU A 369 26.17 -8.39 24.08
N GLU A 370 26.35 -7.08 23.93
CA GLU A 370 26.17 -6.15 25.06
C GLU A 370 24.80 -5.47 25.24
N GLN A 371 23.76 -5.85 24.49
CA GLN A 371 22.40 -5.33 24.78
C GLN A 371 21.32 -6.41 24.61
N ARG A 372 21.40 -7.46 25.43
CA ARG A 372 20.21 -8.26 25.78
C ARG A 372 19.42 -7.51 26.85
N PRO A 373 18.19 -7.02 26.59
CA PRO A 373 17.33 -6.62 27.69
C PRO A 373 17.02 -7.86 28.53
N ALA A 374 17.48 -7.83 29.79
CA ALA A 374 17.19 -8.83 30.79
C ALA A 374 15.68 -9.05 30.89
N THR A 375 15.23 -10.31 30.78
CA THR A 375 13.93 -10.83 31.22
C THR A 375 12.85 -9.78 31.46
N GLY A 376 12.38 -9.15 30.38
CA GLY A 376 11.19 -8.32 30.43
C GLY A 376 9.97 -9.21 30.52
N GLN A 377 9.11 -8.98 31.52
CA GLN A 377 7.75 -9.50 31.53
C GLN A 377 7.13 -9.32 30.14
N PRO A 378 6.38 -10.31 29.61
CA PRO A 378 5.65 -10.12 28.37
C PRO A 378 4.80 -8.86 28.51
N PRO A 379 4.76 -7.98 27.50
CA PRO A 379 3.93 -6.78 27.57
C PRO A 379 2.50 -7.20 27.94
N PRO A 380 1.83 -6.46 28.85
CA PRO A 380 0.48 -6.81 29.29
C PRO A 380 -0.40 -7.01 28.05
N ALA A 381 -1.18 -8.10 28.05
CA ALA A 381 -2.09 -8.44 26.98
C ALA A 381 -2.98 -7.22 26.70
N THR A 382 -2.70 -6.52 25.59
CA THR A 382 -3.38 -5.28 25.26
C THR A 382 -4.88 -5.58 25.18
N GLU A 383 -5.65 -4.93 26.04
CA GLU A 383 -7.11 -5.01 26.09
C GLU A 383 -7.70 -4.88 24.68
N ALA A 384 -8.89 -5.45 24.48
CA ALA A 384 -9.65 -5.25 23.25
C ALA A 384 -10.12 -3.79 23.18
N VAL A 385 -9.21 -2.89 22.81
CA VAL A 385 -9.53 -1.48 22.58
C VAL A 385 -10.27 -1.41 21.26
N SER A 386 -11.60 -1.44 21.33
CA SER A 386 -12.42 -0.96 20.24
C SER A 386 -12.16 0.53 20.05
N THR A 387 -12.24 0.99 18.81
CA THR A 387 -11.99 2.40 18.48
C THR A 387 -13.24 3.01 17.89
N ARG A 388 -13.52 4.27 18.24
CA ARG A 388 -14.67 5.01 17.72
C ARG A 388 -14.30 5.78 16.47
N TRP A 389 -15.17 5.73 15.48
CA TRP A 389 -15.03 6.39 14.20
C TRP A 389 -16.32 7.10 13.83
N ASN A 390 -16.22 8.23 13.16
CA ASN A 390 -17.36 8.93 12.58
C ASN A 390 -17.73 8.30 11.23
N MET A 391 -19.01 8.02 11.02
CA MET A 391 -19.54 7.62 9.73
C MET A 391 -19.69 8.84 8.82
N VAL A 392 -19.26 8.70 7.56
CA VAL A 392 -19.37 9.76 6.55
C VAL A 392 -20.46 9.42 5.52
N ASP A 393 -20.47 8.17 5.03
CA ASP A 393 -21.53 7.64 4.18
C ASP A 393 -21.67 6.12 4.30
N ARG A 394 -22.84 5.60 3.95
CA ARG A 394 -23.12 4.15 3.92
C ARG A 394 -23.83 3.74 2.63
N SER A 395 -23.60 2.50 2.24
CA SER A 395 -24.32 1.80 1.17
C SER A 395 -24.68 0.39 1.63
N ALA A 396 -25.49 -0.35 0.86
CA ALA A 396 -25.78 -1.75 1.19
C ALA A 396 -24.52 -2.66 1.18
N GLY A 397 -23.41 -2.20 0.60
CA GLY A 397 -22.15 -2.94 0.54
C GLY A 397 -21.08 -2.50 1.54
N GLY A 398 -21.35 -1.48 2.37
CA GLY A 398 -20.39 -1.03 3.38
C GLY A 398 -20.36 0.48 3.65
N TYR A 399 -19.29 0.91 4.31
CA TYR A 399 -19.14 2.18 5.01
C TYR A 399 -17.96 2.99 4.51
N ARG A 400 -18.10 4.32 4.54
CA ARG A 400 -16.97 5.24 4.64
C ARG A 400 -16.93 5.80 6.06
N VAL A 401 -15.82 5.61 6.74
CA VAL A 401 -15.60 6.02 8.13
C VAL A 401 -14.40 6.97 8.21
N GLN A 402 -14.40 7.82 9.22
CA GLN A 402 -13.35 8.79 9.50
C GLN A 402 -13.00 8.80 10.99
N ALA A 403 -11.73 8.97 11.32
CA ALA A 403 -11.26 9.20 12.68
C ALA A 403 -10.28 10.38 12.71
N GLU A 404 -10.14 11.01 13.87
CA GLU A 404 -9.19 12.08 14.14
C GLU A 404 -8.21 11.68 15.25
N GLY A 405 -6.93 12.04 15.09
CA GLY A 405 -5.90 11.83 16.10
C GLY A 405 -5.21 10.46 16.07
N VAL A 406 -4.26 10.26 16.99
CA VAL A 406 -3.38 9.08 17.10
C VAL A 406 -4.10 7.83 17.66
N GLY A 407 -5.43 7.89 17.89
CA GLY A 407 -6.25 6.83 18.51
C GLY A 407 -6.98 5.90 17.54
N ALA A 408 -6.93 6.14 16.22
CA ALA A 408 -7.36 5.15 15.24
C ALA A 408 -6.34 4.00 15.28
N GLY A 409 -6.72 2.83 15.78
CA GLY A 409 -5.86 1.68 16.01
C GLY A 409 -4.99 1.24 14.81
N SER A 410 -4.31 0.09 14.94
CA SER A 410 -3.37 -0.44 13.94
C SER A 410 -4.04 -0.98 12.65
N PHE A 411 -4.93 -0.22 12.03
CA PHE A 411 -5.68 -0.63 10.85
C PHE A 411 -4.79 -0.75 9.62
N ARG A 412 -5.00 -1.82 8.86
CA ARG A 412 -4.33 -2.05 7.57
C ARG A 412 -5.35 -2.35 6.47
N VAL A 413 -4.99 -2.02 5.24
CA VAL A 413 -5.75 -2.46 4.08
C VAL A 413 -5.72 -4.00 3.99
N GLY A 414 -6.89 -4.60 3.75
CA GLY A 414 -7.09 -6.04 3.73
C GLY A 414 -7.33 -6.66 5.11
N GLU A 415 -7.32 -5.87 6.19
CA GLU A 415 -7.60 -6.36 7.54
C GLU A 415 -9.10 -6.60 7.76
N LEU A 416 -9.43 -7.62 8.56
CA LEU A 416 -10.80 -7.85 9.01
C LEU A 416 -11.20 -6.82 10.06
N ILE A 417 -12.41 -6.29 9.90
CA ILE A 417 -13.00 -5.27 10.75
C ILE A 417 -14.35 -5.78 11.23
N LEU A 418 -14.58 -5.78 12.54
CA LEU A 418 -15.93 -5.83 13.08
C LEU A 418 -16.39 -4.38 13.26
N ILE A 419 -17.57 -4.06 12.75
CA ILE A 419 -18.15 -2.71 12.80
C ILE A 419 -19.55 -2.76 13.40
N ARG A 420 -19.85 -1.83 14.29
CA ARG A 420 -21.19 -1.64 14.87
C ARG A 420 -21.53 -0.17 14.87
N GLU A 421 -22.66 0.19 14.26
CA GLU A 421 -23.19 1.55 14.34
C GLU A 421 -23.68 1.82 15.77
N HIS A 422 -23.40 3.01 16.30
CA HIS A 422 -23.92 3.47 17.57
C HIS A 422 -25.15 4.36 17.32
N LEU A 423 -26.31 3.91 17.78
CA LEU A 423 -27.56 4.68 17.80
C LEU A 423 -28.01 4.83 19.25
N GLU A 424 -28.37 6.04 19.66
CA GLU A 424 -28.84 6.30 21.03
C GLU A 424 -29.97 5.34 21.40
N GLY A 425 -29.79 4.60 22.51
CA GLY A 425 -30.78 3.66 23.03
C GLY A 425 -30.93 2.35 22.24
N GLN A 426 -30.10 2.05 21.23
CA GLN A 426 -30.12 0.79 20.49
C GLN A 426 -28.75 0.11 20.44
N GLU A 427 -28.68 -1.13 20.91
CA GLU A 427 -27.53 -2.00 20.62
C GLU A 427 -27.74 -2.70 19.28
N LEU A 428 -27.10 -2.17 18.23
CA LEU A 428 -27.11 -2.80 16.92
C LEU A 428 -26.17 -4.01 16.87
N ALA A 429 -26.49 -4.95 15.98
CA ALA A 429 -25.67 -6.13 15.76
C ALA A 429 -24.31 -5.76 15.13
N TRP A 430 -23.29 -6.54 15.47
CA TRP A 430 -21.98 -6.44 14.84
C TRP A 430 -22.00 -6.99 13.42
N GLU A 431 -21.46 -6.23 12.48
CA GLU A 431 -21.21 -6.66 11.12
C GLU A 431 -19.71 -6.93 10.90
N LEU A 432 -19.41 -7.97 10.13
CA LEU A 432 -18.05 -8.26 9.68
C LEU A 432 -17.80 -7.58 8.34
N GLY A 433 -16.69 -6.87 8.25
CA GLY A 433 -16.20 -6.23 7.04
C GLY A 433 -14.70 -6.43 6.82
N VAL A 434 -14.23 -5.88 5.70
CA VAL A 434 -12.82 -5.83 5.31
C VAL A 434 -12.46 -4.40 4.96
N MET A 435 -11.31 -3.94 5.45
CA MET A 435 -10.75 -2.64 5.10
C MET A 435 -10.31 -2.64 3.63
N ARG A 436 -11.01 -1.92 2.75
CA ARG A 436 -10.75 -1.91 1.30
C ARG A 436 -9.90 -0.76 0.82
N TRP A 437 -9.86 0.34 1.56
CA TRP A 437 -8.91 1.40 1.35
C TRP A 437 -8.71 2.21 2.62
N LEU A 438 -7.53 2.79 2.76
CA LEU A 438 -7.14 3.68 3.85
C LEU A 438 -6.50 4.93 3.28
N ARG A 439 -6.78 6.09 3.86
CA ARG A 439 -6.13 7.34 3.49
C ARG A 439 -5.96 8.23 4.70
N HIS A 440 -4.72 8.62 4.96
CA HIS A 440 -4.38 9.63 5.93
C HIS A 440 -4.37 10.99 5.24
N HIS A 441 -5.07 11.94 5.82
CA HIS A 441 -5.07 13.33 5.43
C HIS A 441 -4.05 14.12 6.28
N ARG A 442 -3.77 15.35 5.88
CA ARG A 442 -2.94 16.26 6.66
C ARG A 442 -3.74 16.71 7.89
N GLY A 443 -3.14 16.64 9.08
CA GLY A 443 -3.82 17.00 10.34
C GLY A 443 -4.35 15.82 11.15
N GLU A 444 -3.74 14.64 11.04
CA GLU A 444 -4.10 13.42 11.79
C GLU A 444 -5.51 12.86 11.53
N GLN A 445 -6.20 13.37 10.51
CA GLN A 445 -7.45 12.80 10.04
C GLN A 445 -7.16 11.54 9.20
N MET A 446 -7.88 10.46 9.49
CA MET A 446 -7.84 9.22 8.74
C MET A 446 -9.21 8.93 8.17
N GLU A 447 -9.27 8.58 6.89
CA GLU A 447 -10.48 8.09 6.24
C GLU A 447 -10.26 6.66 5.76
N ALA A 448 -11.31 5.85 5.84
CA ALA A 448 -11.25 4.47 5.44
C ALA A 448 -12.56 4.00 4.80
N GLY A 449 -12.46 3.00 3.94
CA GLY A 449 -13.60 2.32 3.36
C GLY A 449 -13.68 0.88 3.83
N VAL A 450 -14.76 0.53 4.50
CA VAL A 450 -15.02 -0.84 4.97
C VAL A 450 -16.07 -1.47 4.07
N GLN A 451 -15.76 -2.61 3.46
CA GLN A 451 -16.75 -3.42 2.75
C GLN A 451 -17.34 -4.45 3.72
N VAL A 452 -18.65 -4.47 3.89
CA VAL A 452 -19.32 -5.50 4.69
C VAL A 452 -19.28 -6.84 3.94
N VAL A 453 -18.81 -7.88 4.62
CA VAL A 453 -18.72 -9.25 4.10
C VAL A 453 -19.71 -10.19 4.74
N SER A 454 -20.21 -9.89 5.95
CA SER A 454 -21.26 -10.64 6.62
C SER A 454 -22.00 -9.77 7.63
N PRO A 455 -23.33 -9.70 7.61
CA PRO A 455 -24.11 -8.92 8.59
C PRO A 455 -24.20 -9.58 9.97
N CYS A 456 -23.89 -10.88 10.06
CA CYS A 456 -23.94 -11.64 11.31
C CYS A 456 -22.84 -12.72 11.30
N PRO A 457 -21.57 -12.35 11.58
CA PRO A 457 -20.50 -13.34 11.74
C PRO A 457 -20.74 -14.21 12.99
N GLU A 458 -20.51 -15.51 12.86
CA GLU A 458 -20.57 -16.45 13.98
C GLU A 458 -19.14 -16.83 14.42
N PRO A 459 -18.73 -16.59 15.67
CA PRO A 459 -17.46 -17.07 16.18
C PRO A 459 -17.51 -18.58 16.36
N VAL A 460 -16.48 -19.28 15.88
CA VAL A 460 -16.39 -20.74 15.93
C VAL A 460 -14.97 -21.18 16.27
N GLN A 461 -14.84 -22.32 16.93
CA GLN A 461 -13.54 -22.96 17.19
C GLN A 461 -13.30 -24.06 16.15
N VAL A 462 -12.10 -24.10 15.60
CA VAL A 462 -11.72 -25.06 14.56
C VAL A 462 -10.52 -25.86 15.03
N ARG A 463 -10.54 -27.16 14.76
CA ARG A 463 -9.44 -28.07 15.08
C ARG A 463 -9.12 -28.94 13.87
N GLY A 464 -7.84 -29.08 13.55
CA GLY A 464 -7.37 -30.00 12.52
C GLY A 464 -7.30 -31.45 12.97
N GLU A 465 -7.32 -32.35 12.00
CA GLU A 465 -7.12 -33.78 12.17
C GLU A 465 -5.71 -34.17 11.71
N GLY A 466 -4.95 -34.91 12.52
CA GLY A 466 -3.60 -35.41 12.20
C GLY A 466 -2.54 -35.20 13.29
N ILE A 467 -1.30 -35.61 13.00
CA ILE A 467 -0.14 -35.66 13.92
C ILE A 467 0.58 -34.29 14.07
N ASN A 468 0.12 -33.28 13.33
CA ASN A 468 0.77 -31.97 13.27
C ASN A 468 0.29 -31.10 14.44
N GLU A 469 1.09 -31.02 15.52
CA GLU A 469 0.74 -30.37 16.81
C GLU A 469 0.21 -28.93 16.68
N ARG A 470 0.66 -28.19 15.65
CA ARG A 470 0.19 -26.82 15.37
C ARG A 470 -1.28 -26.70 14.94
N LEU A 471 -1.87 -27.78 14.44
CA LEU A 471 -3.27 -27.81 13.99
C LEU A 471 -4.17 -28.68 14.87
N THR A 472 -3.61 -29.47 15.80
CA THR A 472 -4.39 -30.27 16.75
C THR A 472 -4.95 -29.45 17.91
N ALA A 473 -4.34 -28.31 18.23
CA ALA A 473 -4.91 -27.35 19.16
C ALA A 473 -6.09 -26.58 18.49
N PRO A 474 -7.24 -26.44 19.17
CA PRO A 474 -8.33 -25.60 18.68
C PRO A 474 -7.88 -24.14 18.51
N PHE A 475 -8.34 -23.50 17.44
CA PHE A 475 -8.12 -22.07 17.20
C PHE A 475 -9.42 -21.38 16.77
N GLY A 476 -9.52 -20.09 17.11
CA GLY A 476 -10.68 -19.27 16.76
C GLY A 476 -10.76 -18.96 15.26
N ALA A 477 -11.96 -19.01 14.72
CA ALA A 477 -12.32 -18.68 13.36
C ALA A 477 -13.68 -17.97 13.31
N LEU A 478 -14.04 -17.40 12.16
CA LEU A 478 -15.34 -16.79 11.94
C LEU A 478 -16.06 -17.49 10.80
N MET A 479 -17.30 -17.89 11.03
CA MET A 479 -18.16 -18.40 9.98
C MET A 479 -19.11 -17.29 9.51
N THR A 480 -19.27 -17.18 8.19
CA THR A 480 -20.25 -16.27 7.58
C THR A 480 -21.36 -17.08 6.95
N PRO A 481 -22.63 -16.82 7.29
CA PRO A 481 -23.76 -17.52 6.69
C PRO A 481 -23.86 -17.23 5.18
N PRO A 482 -24.54 -18.12 4.42
CA PRO A 482 -24.82 -17.86 3.02
C PRO A 482 -25.81 -16.68 2.90
N ILE A 483 -25.71 -15.95 1.79
CA ILE A 483 -26.70 -14.92 1.41
C ILE A 483 -27.27 -15.34 0.05
N PRO A 484 -28.28 -16.24 0.01
CA PRO A 484 -28.75 -16.87 -1.24
C PRO A 484 -29.22 -15.87 -2.29
N ARG A 485 -29.87 -14.77 -1.87
CA ARG A 485 -30.36 -13.71 -2.76
C ARG A 485 -29.23 -13.00 -3.54
N LEU A 486 -27.99 -13.06 -3.03
CA LEU A 486 -26.81 -12.48 -3.68
C LEU A 486 -25.90 -13.55 -4.30
N GLY A 487 -26.28 -14.83 -4.28
CA GLY A 487 -25.45 -15.93 -4.74
C GLY A 487 -24.16 -16.13 -3.92
N ILE A 488 -24.13 -15.64 -2.68
CA ILE A 488 -22.95 -15.73 -1.80
C ILE A 488 -23.07 -17.00 -0.96
N ALA A 489 -22.12 -17.92 -1.12
CA ALA A 489 -22.05 -19.16 -0.33
C ALA A 489 -21.56 -18.91 1.10
N ALA A 490 -21.83 -19.88 1.99
CA ALA A 490 -21.26 -19.88 3.33
C ALA A 490 -19.73 -19.99 3.25
N THR A 491 -19.03 -19.25 4.11
CA THR A 491 -17.56 -19.30 4.15
C THR A 491 -17.04 -19.29 5.58
N ILE A 492 -15.81 -19.77 5.76
CA ILE A 492 -15.09 -19.72 7.03
C ILE A 492 -13.81 -18.90 6.85
N LEU A 493 -13.56 -17.99 7.80
CA LEU A 493 -12.36 -17.19 7.90
C LEU A 493 -11.50 -17.75 9.03
N ILE A 494 -10.33 -18.26 8.66
CA ILE A 494 -9.36 -18.83 9.59
C ILE A 494 -8.10 -17.95 9.63
N PRO A 495 -7.23 -18.12 10.65
CA PRO A 495 -5.90 -17.50 10.66
C PRO A 495 -5.13 -17.80 9.35
N PRO A 496 -4.08 -17.03 9.00
CA PRO A 496 -3.39 -17.10 7.71
C PRO A 496 -2.52 -18.39 7.58
N LEU A 497 -3.15 -19.54 7.72
CA LEU A 497 -2.61 -20.87 7.62
C LEU A 497 -2.83 -21.37 6.19
N GLU A 498 -1.78 -21.92 5.60
CA GLU A 498 -1.83 -22.56 4.30
C GLU A 498 -2.44 -23.96 4.42
N LEU A 499 -3.77 -24.02 4.39
CA LEU A 499 -4.52 -25.26 4.38
C LEU A 499 -4.95 -25.60 2.94
N ALA A 500 -4.69 -26.85 2.54
CA ALA A 500 -5.09 -27.35 1.23
C ALA A 500 -6.61 -27.54 1.13
N ALA A 501 -7.14 -27.39 -0.08
CA ALA A 501 -8.49 -27.82 -0.41
C ALA A 501 -8.66 -29.33 -0.13
N GLY A 502 -9.83 -29.73 0.35
CA GLY A 502 -10.13 -31.11 0.74
C GLY A 502 -9.67 -31.47 2.16
N ARG A 503 -9.04 -30.55 2.90
CA ARG A 503 -8.59 -30.84 4.27
C ARG A 503 -9.78 -30.95 5.24
N PRO A 504 -9.92 -32.08 5.97
CA PRO A 504 -10.95 -32.22 7.00
C PRO A 504 -10.54 -31.46 8.27
N LEU A 505 -11.53 -30.84 8.90
CA LEU A 505 -11.44 -30.08 10.13
C LEU A 505 -12.67 -30.39 11.00
N TRP A 506 -12.52 -30.23 12.30
CA TRP A 506 -13.61 -30.26 13.26
C TRP A 506 -14.02 -28.84 13.64
N LEU A 507 -15.32 -28.57 13.53
CA LEU A 507 -15.93 -27.31 13.88
C LEU A 507 -16.68 -27.46 15.20
N GLN A 508 -16.28 -26.71 16.22
CA GLN A 508 -16.98 -26.60 17.48
C GLN A 508 -17.89 -25.36 17.46
N THR A 509 -19.19 -25.58 17.56
CA THR A 509 -20.22 -24.53 17.67
C THR A 509 -20.95 -24.65 19.01
N ALA A 510 -21.86 -23.72 19.31
CA ALA A 510 -22.77 -23.83 20.45
C ALA A 510 -23.65 -25.10 20.40
N ARG A 511 -23.86 -25.68 19.21
CA ARG A 511 -24.64 -26.91 19.00
C ARG A 511 -23.81 -28.19 19.14
N GLY A 512 -22.50 -28.08 19.41
CA GLY A 512 -21.57 -29.21 19.51
C GLY A 512 -20.57 -29.30 18.35
N PRO A 513 -19.67 -30.30 18.40
CA PRO A 513 -18.69 -30.56 17.37
C PRO A 513 -19.33 -31.16 16.11
N SER A 514 -18.86 -30.73 14.93
CA SER A 514 -19.29 -31.25 13.64
C SER A 514 -18.13 -31.29 12.65
N PRO A 515 -18.06 -32.27 11.74
CA PRO A 515 -17.03 -32.31 10.71
C PRO A 515 -17.27 -31.26 9.62
N LEU A 516 -16.17 -30.73 9.08
CA LEU A 516 -16.15 -29.74 8.00
C LEU A 516 -14.97 -30.03 7.07
N THR A 517 -15.20 -29.93 5.75
CA THR A 517 -14.13 -30.08 4.75
C THR A 517 -13.93 -28.77 3.99
N LEU A 518 -12.70 -28.26 3.98
CA LEU A 518 -12.35 -27.06 3.22
C LEU A 518 -12.47 -27.33 1.71
N ARG A 519 -12.97 -26.35 0.96
CA ARG A 519 -13.06 -26.38 -0.50
C ARG A 519 -12.08 -25.37 -1.07
N GLU A 520 -12.56 -24.31 -1.70
CA GLU A 520 -11.73 -23.33 -2.39
C GLU A 520 -11.31 -22.20 -1.44
N CYS A 521 -10.03 -21.82 -1.48
CA CYS A 521 -9.55 -20.59 -0.87
C CYS A 521 -9.92 -19.41 -1.78
N THR A 522 -10.97 -18.68 -1.39
CA THR A 522 -11.52 -17.57 -2.18
C THR A 522 -10.78 -16.25 -1.97
N GLU A 523 -10.16 -16.07 -0.80
CA GLU A 523 -9.39 -14.87 -0.48
C GLU A 523 -8.27 -15.21 0.51
N ARG A 524 -7.08 -14.65 0.28
CA ARG A 524 -5.92 -14.75 1.17
C ARG A 524 -5.41 -13.35 1.45
N GLN A 525 -5.36 -13.00 2.72
CA GLN A 525 -4.80 -11.75 3.22
C GLN A 525 -3.75 -12.06 4.30
N SER A 526 -2.97 -11.07 4.72
CA SER A 526 -1.95 -11.25 5.76
C SER A 526 -2.54 -11.70 7.10
N GLY A 527 -3.80 -11.32 7.41
CA GLY A 527 -4.45 -11.62 8.69
C GLY A 527 -5.44 -12.80 8.67
N TYR A 528 -5.83 -13.31 7.49
CA TYR A 528 -6.80 -14.40 7.40
C TYR A 528 -6.79 -15.10 6.03
N CYS A 529 -7.37 -16.29 5.99
CA CYS A 529 -7.75 -16.97 4.75
C CYS A 529 -9.25 -17.29 4.77
N ARG A 530 -9.93 -17.04 3.66
CA ARG A 530 -11.38 -17.28 3.50
C ARG A 530 -11.61 -18.47 2.59
N TYR A 531 -12.25 -19.50 3.12
CA TYR A 531 -12.57 -20.73 2.39
C TYR A 531 -14.08 -20.91 2.24
N THR A 532 -14.50 -21.42 1.08
CA THR A 532 -15.75 -22.17 1.00
C THR A 532 -15.56 -23.53 1.68
N PHE A 533 -16.64 -24.12 2.18
CA PHE A 533 -16.58 -25.39 2.88
C PHE A 533 -17.82 -26.24 2.62
N ALA A 534 -17.71 -27.54 2.88
CA ALA A 534 -18.84 -28.46 2.96
C ALA A 534 -18.96 -28.99 4.39
N ARG A 535 -20.20 -29.09 4.89
CA ARG A 535 -20.52 -29.79 6.14
C ARG A 535 -21.07 -31.16 5.78
N ASP A 536 -20.57 -32.20 6.42
CA ASP A 536 -21.26 -33.49 6.42
C ASP A 536 -22.39 -33.38 7.42
N THR A 537 -23.55 -32.93 6.96
CA THR A 537 -24.79 -33.16 7.70
C THR A 537 -25.00 -34.66 7.69
N GLY A 538 -24.80 -35.32 8.83
CA GLY A 538 -25.05 -36.74 9.00
C GLY A 538 -26.35 -37.12 8.30
N SER A 539 -26.28 -38.10 7.40
CA SER A 539 -27.42 -38.69 6.72
C SER A 539 -28.51 -39.04 7.74
N GLY A 540 -29.74 -38.69 7.41
CA GLY A 540 -30.88 -38.69 8.31
C GLY A 540 -31.10 -39.96 9.11
N ALA A 541 -31.38 -39.78 10.39
CA ALA A 541 -32.32 -40.63 11.12
C ALA A 541 -33.73 -40.35 10.58
N ALA A 542 -34.11 -41.00 9.48
CA ALA A 542 -35.49 -41.05 9.00
C ALA A 542 -35.65 -42.32 8.14
N GLY A 543 -36.07 -43.41 8.77
CA GLY A 543 -36.28 -44.69 8.11
C GLY A 543 -36.49 -45.85 9.08
N ALA A 544 -37.34 -45.65 10.09
CA ALA A 544 -37.93 -46.73 10.88
C ALA A 544 -39.26 -46.26 11.46
N SER A 545 -40.31 -46.39 10.66
CA SER A 545 -41.72 -46.56 11.07
C SER A 545 -42.48 -47.10 9.87
#